data_AF-A0A8D3CRQ5-F1
#
_entry.id   AF-A0A8D3CRQ5-F1
#
_cell.length_a   1.000
_cell.length_b   1.000
_cell.length_c   1.000
_cell.angle_alpha   90.00
_cell.angle_beta   90.00
_cell.angle_gamma   90.00
#
_symmetry.space_group_name_H-M   'P 1'
#
loop_
_entity.id
_entity.type
_entity.pdbx_description
1 polymer ?
#
loop_
_entity_poly.entity_id
_entity_poly.type
_entity_poly.pdbx_seq_one_letter_code
_entity_poly.pdbx_strand_id
1 'polypeptide(L)'
;MLNMWKVRELVDKATNVVMNYSEIESKVREATNDDPWGPSGQLMGEIAKSTFMYEQFPEVMNMLWTRMLKDNKKNWRRVYKEGEEE
;
A
#
# COMPACT_ATOMS: atom_id res chain seq x y z
N MET A 1 17.48 22.60 -8.66
CA MET A 1 16.91 21.35 -9.19
C MET A 1 15.91 20.82 -8.19
N LEU A 2 14.63 20.73 -8.55
CA LEU A 2 13.65 20.05 -7.70
C LEU A 2 14.01 18.57 -7.62
N ASN A 3 14.11 18.05 -6.41
CA ASN A 3 14.45 16.65 -6.17
C ASN A 3 13.22 15.80 -6.53
N MET A 4 13.31 15.04 -7.63
CA MET A 4 12.18 14.27 -8.20
C MET A 4 11.52 13.35 -7.17
N TRP A 5 12.31 12.83 -6.24
CA TRP A 5 11.85 12.03 -5.11
C TRP A 5 10.95 12.79 -4.14
N LYS A 6 11.27 14.05 -3.87
CA LYS A 6 10.48 14.94 -3.01
C LYS A 6 9.19 15.36 -3.69
N VAL A 7 9.20 15.48 -5.02
CA VAL A 7 7.99 15.71 -5.83
C VAL A 7 7.09 14.47 -5.78
N ARG A 8 7.64 13.26 -5.92
CA ARG A 8 6.88 12.00 -5.80
C ARG A 8 6.26 11.85 -4.41
N GLU A 9 7.02 12.12 -3.35
CA GLU A 9 6.54 12.09 -1.97
C GLU A 9 5.39 13.09 -1.72
N LEU A 10 5.48 14.30 -2.29
CA LEU A 10 4.44 15.31 -2.21
C LEU A 10 3.18 14.90 -2.98
N VAL A 11 3.33 14.28 -4.16
CA VAL A 11 2.20 13.76 -4.94
C VAL A 11 1.54 12.60 -4.22
N ASP A 12 2.29 11.69 -3.62
CA ASP A 12 1.74 10.57 -2.85
C ASP A 12 0.97 11.07 -1.61
N LYS A 13 1.52 12.04 -0.87
CA LYS A 13 0.82 12.68 0.26
C LYS A 13 -0.46 13.40 -0.19
N ALA A 14 -0.39 14.15 -1.29
CA ALA A 14 -1.56 14.85 -1.84
C ALA A 14 -2.63 13.86 -2.30
N THR A 15 -2.24 12.74 -2.91
CA THR A 15 -3.17 11.69 -3.36
C THR A 15 -3.85 11.01 -2.16
N ASN A 16 -3.12 10.76 -1.07
CA ASN A 16 -3.71 10.19 0.13
C ASN A 16 -4.73 11.13 0.80
N VAL A 17 -4.45 12.45 0.83
CA VAL A 17 -5.38 13.46 1.35
C VAL A 17 -6.61 13.64 0.45
N VAL A 18 -6.44 13.64 -0.87
CA VAL A 18 -7.54 13.81 -1.84
C VAL A 18 -8.45 12.59 -1.89
N MET A 19 -7.91 11.39 -1.66
CA MET A 19 -8.67 10.14 -1.71
C MET A 19 -9.32 9.76 -0.38
N ASN A 20 -9.08 10.53 0.69
CA ASN A 20 -9.65 10.33 2.03
C ASN A 20 -9.44 8.90 2.56
N TYR A 21 -8.27 8.31 2.28
CA TYR A 21 -7.94 6.97 2.72
C TYR A 21 -7.77 6.91 4.24
N SER A 22 -8.23 5.82 4.85
CA SER A 22 -7.98 5.58 6.25
C SER A 22 -6.49 5.36 6.52
N GLU A 23 -6.10 5.43 7.79
CA GLU A 23 -4.71 5.19 8.20
C GLU A 23 -4.26 3.79 7.75
N ILE A 24 -5.13 2.79 7.85
CA ILE A 24 -4.79 1.41 7.48
C ILE A 24 -4.71 1.23 5.95
N GLU A 25 -5.58 1.87 5.18
CA GLU A 25 -5.51 1.88 3.73
C GLU A 25 -4.20 2.51 3.22
N SER A 26 -3.73 3.57 3.89
CA SER A 26 -2.46 4.20 3.58
C SER A 26 -1.26 3.27 3.80
N LYS A 27 -1.28 2.49 4.91
CA LYS A 27 -0.25 1.48 5.20
C LYS A 27 -0.23 0.36 4.17
N VAL A 28 -1.40 -0.13 3.75
CA VAL A 28 -1.48 -1.15 2.67
C VAL A 28 -0.95 -0.62 1.35
N ARG A 29 -1.20 0.66 1.01
CA ARG A 29 -0.63 1.29 -0.20
C ARG A 29 0.88 1.45 -0.13
N GLU A 30 1.42 1.77 1.04
CA GLU A 30 2.85 1.85 1.28
C GLU A 30 3.52 0.47 1.12
N ALA A 31 2.94 -0.57 1.72
CA ALA A 31 3.47 -1.93 1.62
C ALA A 31 3.46 -2.46 0.17
N THR A 32 2.48 -2.05 -0.62
CA THR A 32 2.27 -2.49 -2.01
C THR A 32 2.84 -1.49 -3.03
N ASN A 33 3.84 -0.69 -2.66
CA ASN A 33 4.44 0.30 -3.56
C ASN A 33 5.30 -0.33 -4.68
N ASP A 34 5.69 0.47 -5.68
CA ASP A 34 6.46 0.01 -6.85
C ASP A 34 7.98 -0.11 -6.62
N ASP A 35 8.45 0.09 -5.39
CA ASP A 35 9.87 0.03 -5.07
C ASP A 35 10.43 -1.40 -5.29
N PRO A 36 11.71 -1.57 -5.65
CA PRO A 36 12.26 -2.89 -5.96
C PRO A 36 12.48 -3.81 -4.74
N TRP A 37 12.34 -3.29 -3.52
CA TRP A 37 12.47 -4.04 -2.27
C TRP A 37 11.10 -4.31 -1.64
N GLY A 38 10.99 -5.40 -0.88
CA GLY A 38 9.76 -5.75 -0.16
C GLY A 38 9.40 -4.75 0.96
N PRO A 39 8.16 -4.80 1.47
CA PRO A 39 7.76 -4.01 2.62
C PRO A 39 8.57 -4.39 3.87
N SER A 40 8.67 -3.47 4.83
CA SER A 40 9.33 -3.78 6.10
C SER A 40 8.48 -4.76 6.92
N GLY A 41 9.13 -5.67 7.66
CA GLY A 41 8.41 -6.61 8.54
C GLY A 41 7.61 -5.89 9.65
N GLN A 42 8.04 -4.70 10.07
CA GLN A 42 7.27 -3.86 10.99
C GLN A 42 5.95 -3.41 10.37
N LEU A 43 5.98 -2.91 9.13
CA LEU A 43 4.79 -2.47 8.42
C LEU A 43 3.82 -3.63 8.16
N MET A 44 4.35 -4.79 7.73
CA MET A 44 3.58 -6.02 7.56
C MET A 44 2.95 -6.47 8.88
N GLY A 45 3.68 -6.37 10.00
CA GLY A 45 3.18 -6.71 11.32
C GLY A 45 2.06 -5.79 11.81
N GLU A 46 2.08 -4.50 11.44
CA GLU A 46 0.98 -3.58 11.72
C GLU A 46 -0.27 -3.93 10.90
N ILE A 47 -0.11 -4.22 9.60
CA ILE A 47 -1.22 -4.65 8.73
C ILE A 47 -1.82 -5.97 9.24
N ALA A 48 -0.98 -6.94 9.62
CA ALA A 48 -1.42 -8.21 10.18
C ALA A 48 -2.17 -8.05 11.51
N LYS A 49 -1.82 -7.07 12.34
CA LYS A 49 -2.62 -6.77 13.56
C LYS A 49 -3.98 -6.20 13.19
N SER A 50 -4.04 -5.31 12.21
CA SER A 50 -5.29 -4.71 11.74
C SER A 50 -6.25 -5.73 11.11
N THR A 51 -5.77 -6.85 10.56
CA THR A 51 -6.66 -7.92 10.07
C THR A 51 -7.42 -8.65 11.19
N PHE A 52 -6.99 -8.55 12.44
CA PHE A 52 -7.75 -9.07 13.58
C PHE A 52 -8.78 -8.07 14.13
N MET A 53 -8.83 -6.83 13.62
CA MET A 53 -9.80 -5.82 14.03
C MET A 53 -10.98 -5.82 13.07
N TYR A 54 -12.19 -6.04 13.60
CA TYR A 54 -13.39 -6.20 12.77
C TYR A 54 -13.73 -4.94 11.97
N GLU A 55 -13.49 -3.74 12.52
CA GLU A 55 -13.73 -2.49 11.78
C GLU A 55 -12.73 -2.27 10.64
N GLN A 56 -11.47 -2.69 10.82
CA GLN A 56 -10.38 -2.39 9.87
C GLN A 56 -10.19 -3.48 8.81
N PHE A 57 -10.61 -4.71 9.09
CA PHE A 57 -10.46 -5.84 8.18
C PHE A 57 -11.04 -5.58 6.77
N PRO A 58 -12.27 -5.06 6.61
CA PRO A 58 -12.83 -4.78 5.28
C PRO A 58 -11.99 -3.75 4.51
N GLU A 59 -11.42 -2.76 5.19
CA GLU A 59 -10.60 -1.71 4.58
C GLU A 59 -9.27 -2.29 4.08
N VAL A 60 -8.59 -3.10 4.91
CA VAL A 60 -7.37 -3.81 4.53
C VAL A 60 -7.59 -4.67 3.29
N MET A 61 -8.62 -5.53 3.34
CA MET A 61 -8.87 -6.50 2.26
C MET A 61 -9.33 -5.83 0.97
N ASN A 62 -10.18 -4.79 1.04
CA ASN A 62 -10.62 -4.07 -0.15
C ASN A 62 -9.47 -3.32 -0.82
N MET A 63 -8.59 -2.70 -0.04
CA MET A 63 -7.40 -2.05 -0.58
C MET A 63 -6.47 -3.07 -1.21
N LEU A 64 -6.17 -4.18 -0.52
CA LEU A 64 -5.31 -5.25 -1.03
C LEU A 64 -5.85 -5.82 -2.35
N TRP A 65 -7.15 -6.12 -2.45
CA TRP A 65 -7.74 -6.62 -3.69
C TRP A 65 -7.73 -5.59 -4.81
N THR A 66 -8.01 -4.33 -4.49
CA THR A 66 -7.92 -3.25 -5.48
C THR A 66 -6.50 -3.15 -6.01
N ARG A 67 -5.50 -3.29 -5.13
CA ARG A 67 -4.09 -3.17 -5.49
C ARG A 67 -3.61 -4.37 -6.32
N MET A 68 -4.07 -5.59 -6.03
CA MET A 68 -3.80 -6.82 -6.80
C MET A 68 -4.46 -6.86 -8.18
N LEU A 69 -5.72 -6.45 -8.28
CA LEU A 69 -6.55 -6.77 -9.45
C LEU A 69 -6.69 -5.60 -10.42
N LYS A 70 -6.54 -4.36 -9.94
CA LYS A 70 -6.69 -3.17 -10.78
C LYS A 70 -5.37 -2.72 -11.40
N ASP A 71 -5.36 -2.58 -12.73
CA ASP A 71 -4.21 -2.13 -13.52
C ASP A 71 -2.93 -2.97 -13.35
N ASN A 72 -3.10 -4.27 -13.07
CA ASN A 72 -2.02 -5.20 -12.73
C ASN A 72 -1.07 -5.55 -13.89
N LYS A 73 -1.49 -5.35 -15.15
CA LYS A 73 -0.70 -5.68 -16.35
C LYS A 73 0.60 -4.87 -16.50
N LYS A 74 0.67 -3.66 -15.90
CA LYS A 74 1.85 -2.79 -15.97
C LYS A 74 2.67 -2.79 -14.66
N ASN A 75 2.09 -3.25 -13.56
CA ASN A 75 2.65 -3.13 -12.21
C ASN A 75 2.86 -4.51 -11.57
N TRP A 76 3.55 -5.41 -12.27
CA TRP A 76 3.75 -6.80 -11.83
C TRP A 76 4.44 -6.93 -10.46
N ARG A 77 5.29 -5.98 -10.09
CA ARG A 77 5.98 -5.95 -8.79
C ARG A 77 5.03 -5.76 -7.60
N ARG A 78 3.96 -4.99 -7.81
CA ARG A 78 2.94 -4.76 -6.80
C ARG A 78 2.18 -6.04 -6.48
N VAL A 79 1.81 -6.79 -7.54
CA VAL A 79 1.15 -8.10 -7.42
C VAL A 79 2.07 -9.13 -6.74
N TYR A 80 3.37 -9.12 -7.05
CA TYR A 80 4.33 -10.04 -6.45
C TYR A 80 4.44 -9.85 -4.92
N LYS A 81 4.56 -8.60 -4.45
CA LYS A 81 4.66 -8.29 -3.02
C LYS A 81 3.40 -8.66 -2.22
N GLU A 82 2.24 -8.68 -2.85
CA GLU A 82 0.98 -9.07 -2.21
C GLU A 82 0.85 -10.59 -2.01
N GLY A 83 1.62 -11.38 -2.75
CA GLY A 83 1.61 -12.85 -2.66
C GLY A 83 2.77 -13.47 -1.89
N GLU A 84 3.74 -12.68 -1.42
CA GLU A 84 4.84 -13.16 -0.58
C GLU A 84 4.37 -13.29 0.88
N GLU A 85 3.81 -14.46 1.22
CA GLU A 85 3.78 -14.97 2.58
C GLU A 85 5.09 -15.75 2.83
N GLU A 86 6.03 -15.14 3.56
CA GLU A 86 7.07 -15.86 4.31
C GLU A 86 6.86 -15.69 5.81
#